data_AF-A0A2K2TW96-F1
#
_entry.id   AF-A0A2K2TW96-F1
#
_cell.length_a   1.000
_cell.length_b   1.000
_cell.length_c   1.000
_cell.angle_alpha   90.00
_cell.angle_beta   90.00
_cell.angle_gamma   90.00
#
_symmetry.space_group_name_H-M   'P 1'
#
loop_
_entity.id
_entity.type
_entity.pdbx_description
1 polymer ?
#
loop_
_entity_poly.entity_id
_entity_poly.type
_entity_poly.pdbx_seq_one_letter_code
_entity_poly.pdbx_strand_id
1 'polypeptide(L)'
;MEEVFKAAERGDLEELKRLVEYTPVNVTDTDRDHNSALYYGVKSGSPDVVRYLTERAGLNPTAANRNGETPYDLAYHSGCREILDYFAERCGFTWEESYHNPIRRGCFPDPSIVRVGDDFYMVNSTFCFFPCIPVSHSKDLIHWQIIGYAVTNPEYAGLDELEGGRGYWAPDISYADGRFYITATLRLNEGMAEKRVQMITSSERPEGPYEKPSWIHEDGIDPSIFHDSDGRKYMLLNRGARILELSKDCRTQISKASLLWYGDWKQKPEGPHLIKRGDFYYLFLAEGGTGMGHRITVARSKKLMGPYEPCPYNPILHQWDQHARLQCCGHGKPVQLQDGTWWIVYLCLRKMDGKYGILGRETSLDPLTWTEDGWPVINRGRGPGDQQKKPVLNVSGDMDVSAPPHGGYPAWMGYEWMTPRGPLGDRLSFDGNILRMKGQKEDLNDIQCRSVLVRRQEEFSFQVQCQFVIPDLSDEESLGMTCYYDENSYLKYGVCRREGRFVVLMQEYVGDGYRNEQFHDILKDGIDCGSVISVKMEADGLKREFSCDAGNGWRKTDVLEDTCYLSSEGISKGKRFTGAMAGIYVQGEVRGEFLKFV
;
A
#
# COMPACT_ATOMS: atom_id res chain seq x y z
N MET A 1 -28.34 10.50 -19.00
CA MET A 1 -27.63 10.78 -17.73
C MET A 1 -27.77 12.21 -17.25
N GLU A 2 -27.33 13.24 -17.98
CA GLU A 2 -27.35 14.63 -17.47
C GLU A 2 -28.72 15.06 -16.90
N GLU A 3 -29.82 14.81 -17.60
CA GLU A 3 -31.18 15.12 -17.08
C GLU A 3 -31.61 14.25 -15.88
N VAL A 4 -31.08 13.03 -15.73
CA VAL A 4 -31.31 12.17 -14.55
C VAL A 4 -30.59 12.76 -13.34
N PHE A 5 -29.34 13.22 -13.50
CA PHE A 5 -28.59 13.90 -12.44
C PHE A 5 -29.31 15.20 -12.02
N LYS A 6 -29.74 16.02 -12.99
CA LYS A 6 -30.52 17.25 -12.71
C LYS A 6 -31.88 16.96 -12.04
N ALA A 7 -32.59 15.90 -12.44
CA ALA A 7 -33.86 15.53 -11.79
C ALA A 7 -33.63 15.06 -10.35
N ALA A 8 -32.61 14.24 -10.12
CA ALA A 8 -32.22 13.80 -8.78
C ALA A 8 -31.78 14.98 -7.89
N GLU A 9 -30.96 15.90 -8.40
CA GLU A 9 -30.49 17.09 -7.68
C GLU A 9 -31.64 18.07 -7.33
N ARG A 10 -32.69 18.15 -8.15
CA ARG A 10 -33.92 18.90 -7.85
C ARG A 10 -34.86 18.20 -6.86
N GLY A 11 -34.63 16.94 -6.52
CA GLY A 11 -35.57 16.13 -5.73
C GLY A 11 -36.85 15.74 -6.49
N ASP A 12 -36.84 15.84 -7.82
CA ASP A 12 -38.01 15.66 -8.69
C ASP A 12 -38.26 14.17 -9.02
N LEU A 13 -38.94 13.48 -8.10
CA LEU A 13 -39.18 12.03 -8.20
C LEU A 13 -39.97 11.63 -9.45
N GLU A 14 -40.95 12.41 -9.88
CA GLU A 14 -41.81 12.03 -11.01
C GLU A 14 -41.07 12.17 -12.35
N GLU A 15 -40.29 13.23 -12.54
CA GLU A 15 -39.41 13.32 -13.70
C GLU A 15 -38.29 12.27 -13.65
N LEU A 16 -37.73 11.99 -12.46
CA LEU A 16 -36.71 10.96 -12.28
C LEU A 16 -37.23 9.56 -12.66
N LYS A 17 -38.44 9.18 -12.20
CA LYS A 17 -39.13 7.95 -12.63
C LYS A 17 -39.34 7.94 -14.13
N ARG A 18 -39.85 9.03 -14.69
CA ARG A 18 -40.12 9.15 -16.14
C ARG A 18 -38.85 8.94 -16.96
N LEU A 19 -37.72 9.52 -16.53
CA LEU A 19 -36.44 9.38 -17.19
C LEU A 19 -35.87 7.96 -17.05
N VAL A 20 -35.87 7.38 -15.85
CA VAL A 20 -35.27 6.06 -15.58
C VAL A 20 -36.10 4.92 -16.19
N GLU A 21 -37.44 4.99 -16.19
CA GLU A 21 -38.29 3.88 -16.66
C GLU A 21 -38.68 3.96 -18.15
N TYR A 22 -38.65 5.16 -18.78
CA TYR A 22 -39.14 5.36 -20.15
C TYR A 22 -38.08 5.89 -21.13
N THR A 23 -36.80 5.91 -20.76
CA THR A 23 -35.70 6.26 -21.67
C THR A 23 -34.59 5.19 -21.61
N PRO A 24 -33.75 5.03 -22.66
CA PRO A 24 -32.70 3.99 -22.70
C PRO A 24 -31.46 4.39 -21.86
N VAL A 25 -31.66 5.04 -20.72
CA VAL A 25 -30.61 5.57 -19.86
C VAL A 25 -30.14 4.52 -18.87
N ASN A 26 -28.83 4.29 -18.80
CA ASN A 26 -28.25 3.42 -17.77
C ASN A 26 -28.06 4.20 -16.46
N VAL A 27 -28.97 4.02 -15.51
CA VAL A 27 -28.98 4.73 -14.21
C VAL A 27 -27.73 4.48 -13.35
N THR A 28 -26.93 3.45 -13.64
CA THR A 28 -25.65 3.18 -12.95
C THR A 28 -24.48 3.99 -13.49
N ASP A 29 -24.64 4.71 -14.61
CA ASP A 29 -23.60 5.59 -15.13
C ASP A 29 -23.36 6.76 -14.15
N THR A 30 -22.13 7.26 -14.15
CA THR A 30 -21.68 8.35 -13.27
C THR A 30 -21.21 9.57 -14.09
N ASP A 31 -20.98 10.71 -13.44
CA ASP A 31 -20.36 11.88 -14.08
C ASP A 31 -18.82 11.78 -14.11
N ARG A 32 -18.14 12.87 -14.50
CA ARG A 32 -16.67 12.94 -14.62
C ARG A 32 -15.92 12.83 -13.28
N ASP A 33 -16.61 13.13 -12.18
CA ASP A 33 -16.11 13.02 -10.82
C ASP A 33 -16.60 11.71 -10.17
N HIS A 34 -17.21 10.81 -10.97
CA HIS A 34 -17.79 9.53 -10.60
C HIS A 34 -18.96 9.66 -9.60
N ASN A 35 -19.64 10.81 -9.55
CA ASN A 35 -20.87 10.94 -8.77
C ASN A 35 -22.01 10.17 -9.48
N SER A 36 -22.76 9.39 -8.71
CA SER A 36 -23.94 8.67 -9.18
C SER A 36 -25.20 9.53 -9.07
N ALA A 37 -26.29 9.12 -9.71
CA ALA A 37 -27.59 9.76 -9.49
C ALA A 37 -28.01 9.76 -8.01
N LEU A 38 -27.60 8.76 -7.22
CA LEU A 38 -27.85 8.72 -5.78
C LEU A 38 -27.14 9.83 -5.01
N TYR A 39 -25.90 10.18 -5.39
CA TYR A 39 -25.18 11.32 -4.80
C TYR A 39 -25.96 12.63 -4.98
N TYR A 40 -26.42 12.90 -6.22
CA TYR A 40 -27.30 14.04 -6.51
C TYR A 40 -28.65 13.97 -5.79
N GLY A 41 -29.22 12.77 -5.64
CA GLY A 41 -30.44 12.54 -4.86
C GLY A 41 -30.27 12.92 -3.39
N VAL A 42 -29.15 12.53 -2.76
CA VAL A 42 -28.82 12.95 -1.39
C VAL A 42 -28.62 14.47 -1.29
N LYS A 43 -27.94 15.08 -2.26
CA LYS A 43 -27.72 16.54 -2.33
C LYS A 43 -29.02 17.35 -2.36
N SER A 44 -30.09 16.79 -2.94
CA SER A 44 -31.42 17.42 -2.94
C SER A 44 -32.11 17.43 -1.57
N GLY A 45 -31.66 16.58 -0.64
CA GLY A 45 -32.31 16.35 0.65
C GLY A 45 -33.62 15.53 0.58
N SER A 46 -34.01 15.00 -0.60
CA SER A 46 -35.26 14.26 -0.80
C SER A 46 -35.13 12.77 -0.47
N PRO A 47 -35.76 12.26 0.61
CA PRO A 47 -35.70 10.84 0.98
C PRO A 47 -36.40 9.95 -0.04
N ASP A 48 -37.47 10.44 -0.67
CA ASP A 48 -38.23 9.68 -1.68
C ASP A 48 -37.40 9.40 -2.95
N VAL A 49 -36.61 10.38 -3.41
CA VAL A 49 -35.65 10.20 -4.51
C VAL A 49 -34.55 9.21 -4.12
N VAL A 50 -34.02 9.31 -2.90
CA VAL A 50 -33.00 8.38 -2.39
C VAL A 50 -33.53 6.94 -2.30
N ARG A 51 -34.72 6.72 -1.74
CA ARG A 51 -35.38 5.41 -1.68
C ARG A 51 -35.60 4.84 -3.08
N TYR A 52 -36.11 5.63 -4.02
CA TYR A 52 -36.27 5.20 -5.41
C TYR A 52 -34.92 4.75 -6.03
N LEU A 53 -33.87 5.55 -5.89
CA LEU A 53 -32.56 5.25 -6.48
C LEU A 53 -31.85 4.03 -5.85
N THR A 54 -32.10 3.74 -4.57
CA THR A 54 -31.50 2.60 -3.86
C THR A 54 -32.31 1.31 -3.96
N GLU A 55 -33.64 1.39 -4.00
CA GLU A 55 -34.54 0.22 -4.02
C GLU A 55 -34.91 -0.20 -5.44
N ARG A 56 -35.21 0.78 -6.33
CA ARG A 56 -35.64 0.52 -7.71
C ARG A 56 -34.47 0.48 -8.69
N ALA A 57 -33.53 1.42 -8.58
CA ALA A 57 -32.35 1.47 -9.43
C ALA A 57 -31.12 0.73 -8.86
N GLY A 58 -31.17 0.28 -7.61
CA GLY A 58 -30.13 -0.56 -6.99
C GLY A 58 -28.80 0.15 -6.72
N LEU A 59 -28.76 1.49 -6.73
CA LEU A 59 -27.54 2.25 -6.47
C LEU A 59 -27.08 2.05 -5.02
N ASN A 60 -25.78 1.84 -4.82
CA ASN A 60 -25.20 1.56 -3.51
C ASN A 60 -24.89 2.85 -2.73
N PRO A 61 -25.44 3.07 -1.51
CA PRO A 61 -25.08 4.20 -0.65
C PRO A 61 -23.60 4.26 -0.25
N THR A 62 -22.89 3.13 -0.30
CA THR A 62 -21.50 2.98 0.18
C THR A 62 -20.45 2.90 -0.93
N ALA A 63 -20.84 3.17 -2.19
CA ALA A 63 -19.91 3.28 -3.31
C ALA A 63 -19.38 4.71 -3.42
N ALA A 64 -18.07 4.88 -3.50
CA ALA A 64 -17.46 6.20 -3.47
C ALA A 64 -17.30 6.82 -4.86
N ASN A 65 -17.38 8.15 -4.91
CA ASN A 65 -16.98 8.94 -6.07
C ASN A 65 -15.43 8.98 -6.20
N ARG A 66 -14.94 9.74 -7.20
CA ARG A 66 -13.50 9.86 -7.50
C ARG A 66 -12.67 10.35 -6.31
N ASN A 67 -13.25 11.17 -5.45
CA ASN A 67 -12.60 11.76 -4.28
C ASN A 67 -12.63 10.84 -3.05
N GLY A 68 -13.35 9.71 -3.12
CA GLY A 68 -13.55 8.82 -1.98
C GLY A 68 -14.73 9.17 -1.09
N GLU A 69 -15.63 10.07 -1.53
CA GLU A 69 -16.86 10.40 -0.81
C GLU A 69 -18.03 9.53 -1.32
N THR A 70 -18.77 8.91 -0.41
CA THR A 70 -19.96 8.12 -0.71
C THR A 70 -21.24 8.96 -0.54
N PRO A 71 -22.38 8.54 -1.13
CA PRO A 71 -23.69 9.11 -0.78
C PRO A 71 -23.99 9.10 0.72
N TYR A 72 -23.49 8.11 1.48
CA TYR A 72 -23.68 8.05 2.94
C TYR A 72 -22.86 9.15 3.66
N ASP A 73 -21.61 9.39 3.25
CA ASP A 73 -20.81 10.52 3.78
C ASP A 73 -21.47 11.86 3.49
N LEU A 74 -21.96 12.06 2.26
CA LEU A 74 -22.66 13.29 1.89
C LEU A 74 -23.92 13.51 2.74
N ALA A 75 -24.70 12.45 3.01
CA ALA A 75 -25.87 12.53 3.88
C ALA A 75 -25.50 12.92 5.32
N TYR A 76 -24.35 12.43 5.82
CA TYR A 76 -23.84 12.74 7.15
C TYR A 76 -23.36 14.18 7.25
N HIS A 77 -22.46 14.61 6.35
CA HIS A 77 -21.94 15.97 6.31
C HIS A 77 -23.02 17.03 6.03
N SER A 78 -24.07 16.67 5.29
CA SER A 78 -25.23 17.56 5.02
C SER A 78 -26.28 17.58 6.14
N GLY A 79 -26.17 16.69 7.15
CA GLY A 79 -27.11 16.61 8.26
C GLY A 79 -28.50 16.06 7.91
N CYS A 80 -28.63 15.32 6.81
CA CYS A 80 -29.89 14.81 6.26
C CYS A 80 -30.44 13.61 7.04
N ARG A 81 -30.96 13.85 8.26
CA ARG A 81 -31.35 12.81 9.24
C ARG A 81 -32.21 11.68 8.66
N GLU A 82 -33.28 11.99 7.93
CA GLU A 82 -34.16 10.95 7.38
C GLU A 82 -33.48 10.05 6.33
N ILE A 83 -32.53 10.61 5.56
CA ILE A 83 -31.69 9.85 4.63
C ILE A 83 -30.65 9.02 5.39
N LEU A 84 -30.10 9.55 6.49
CA LEU A 84 -29.19 8.81 7.37
C LEU A 84 -29.86 7.63 8.06
N ASP A 85 -31.05 7.82 8.63
CA ASP A 85 -31.84 6.76 9.26
C ASP A 85 -32.17 5.66 8.25
N TYR A 86 -32.56 6.06 7.03
CA TYR A 86 -32.80 5.13 5.92
C TYR A 86 -31.53 4.36 5.49
N PHE A 87 -30.39 5.03 5.35
CA PHE A 87 -29.12 4.35 5.04
C PHE A 87 -28.67 3.43 6.17
N ALA A 88 -28.88 3.80 7.43
CA ALA A 88 -28.56 2.94 8.57
C ALA A 88 -29.38 1.65 8.58
N GLU A 89 -30.70 1.74 8.31
CA GLU A 89 -31.58 0.58 8.11
C GLU A 89 -31.12 -0.26 6.91
N ARG A 90 -30.85 0.38 5.77
CA ARG A 90 -30.51 -0.29 4.50
C ARG A 90 -29.15 -0.99 4.52
N CYS A 91 -28.16 -0.41 5.18
CA CYS A 91 -26.79 -0.91 5.26
C CYS A 91 -26.54 -1.82 6.48
N GLY A 92 -27.33 -1.68 7.55
CA GLY A 92 -27.15 -2.43 8.82
C GLY A 92 -26.07 -1.85 9.74
N PHE A 93 -25.72 -0.57 9.54
CA PHE A 93 -24.78 0.19 10.35
C PHE A 93 -25.00 1.70 10.17
N THR A 94 -24.84 2.44 11.26
CA THR A 94 -24.76 3.91 11.27
C THR A 94 -23.46 4.40 10.65
N TRP A 95 -23.40 5.67 10.21
CA TRP A 95 -22.21 6.24 9.58
C TRP A 95 -21.00 6.19 10.54
N GLU A 96 -21.22 6.41 11.84
CA GLU A 96 -20.22 6.36 12.91
C GLU A 96 -19.68 4.94 13.14
N GLU A 97 -20.48 3.91 12.87
CA GLU A 97 -20.06 2.50 12.85
C GLU A 97 -19.32 2.11 11.55
N SER A 98 -19.07 3.04 10.61
CA SER A 98 -18.42 2.75 9.32
C SER A 98 -16.92 3.06 9.27
N TYR A 99 -16.22 2.43 8.32
CA TYR A 99 -14.86 2.78 7.91
C TYR A 99 -14.76 2.83 6.37
N HIS A 100 -13.65 3.39 5.88
CA HIS A 100 -13.34 3.55 4.46
C HIS A 100 -12.07 2.80 4.05
N ASN A 101 -12.11 2.16 2.89
CA ASN A 101 -10.94 1.55 2.25
C ASN A 101 -10.17 2.57 1.36
N PRO A 102 -8.85 2.40 1.19
CA PRO A 102 -8.00 1.39 1.82
C PRO A 102 -7.72 1.69 3.30
N ILE A 103 -7.66 0.65 4.14
CA ILE A 103 -7.25 0.73 5.56
C ILE A 103 -5.74 1.02 5.74
N ARG A 104 -4.93 0.84 4.69
CA ARG A 104 -3.53 1.28 4.62
C ARG A 104 -3.29 1.96 3.29
N ARG A 105 -2.94 3.23 3.31
CA ARG A 105 -2.72 4.04 2.10
C ARG A 105 -1.23 4.13 1.75
N GLY A 106 -0.92 4.39 0.49
CA GLY A 106 0.44 4.28 -0.02
C GLY A 106 0.94 2.83 -0.15
N CYS A 107 2.24 2.66 -0.40
CA CYS A 107 2.83 1.36 -0.77
C CYS A 107 2.87 0.32 0.38
N PHE A 108 1.72 -0.28 0.68
CA PHE A 108 1.52 -1.45 1.54
C PHE A 108 0.86 -2.60 0.74
N PRO A 109 1.60 -3.23 -0.19
CA PRO A 109 1.10 -4.37 -0.96
C PRO A 109 1.18 -5.70 -0.20
N ASP A 110 0.57 -6.71 -0.82
CA ASP A 110 0.73 -8.13 -0.47
C ASP A 110 0.48 -8.40 1.04
N PRO A 111 -0.68 -7.99 1.60
CA PRO A 111 -0.94 -8.06 3.03
C PRO A 111 -1.16 -9.49 3.51
N SER A 112 -0.35 -9.92 4.47
CA SER A 112 -0.61 -11.12 5.27
C SER A 112 -0.85 -10.76 6.72
N ILE A 113 -1.88 -11.35 7.31
CA ILE A 113 -2.38 -11.08 8.66
C ILE A 113 -2.40 -12.35 9.55
N VAL A 114 -2.26 -12.16 10.85
CA VAL A 114 -2.52 -13.14 11.90
C VAL A 114 -3.20 -12.46 13.10
N ARG A 115 -4.08 -13.17 13.81
CA ARG A 115 -4.60 -12.76 15.13
C ARG A 115 -3.94 -13.59 16.23
N VAL A 116 -3.51 -12.94 17.31
CA VAL A 116 -2.98 -13.58 18.52
C VAL A 116 -3.68 -12.97 19.73
N GLY A 117 -4.52 -13.75 20.42
CA GLY A 117 -5.38 -13.20 21.47
C GLY A 117 -6.37 -12.17 20.88
N ASP A 118 -6.34 -10.95 21.40
CA ASP A 118 -7.15 -9.83 20.93
C ASP A 118 -6.44 -8.92 19.91
N ASP A 119 -5.16 -9.20 19.63
CA ASP A 119 -4.31 -8.36 18.80
C ASP A 119 -4.16 -8.92 17.39
N PHE A 120 -4.10 -8.01 16.41
CA PHE A 120 -3.92 -8.32 14.99
C PHE A 120 -2.57 -7.83 14.51
N TYR A 121 -1.85 -8.67 13.79
CA TYR A 121 -0.53 -8.35 13.23
C TYR A 121 -0.52 -8.56 11.73
N MET A 122 0.02 -7.59 10.98
CA MET A 122 0.06 -7.61 9.52
C MET A 122 1.44 -7.25 9.00
N VAL A 123 1.83 -7.91 7.91
CA VAL A 123 3.07 -7.68 7.16
C VAL A 123 2.78 -7.35 5.70
N ASN A 124 3.67 -6.59 5.07
CA ASN A 124 3.59 -6.15 3.67
C ASN A 124 4.97 -6.22 2.99
N SER A 125 5.02 -6.37 1.66
CA SER A 125 6.29 -6.37 0.91
C SER A 125 7.02 -5.02 1.01
N THR A 126 8.36 -5.04 1.06
CA THR A 126 9.20 -3.82 0.99
C THR A 126 10.08 -3.73 -0.24
N PHE A 127 10.18 -4.79 -1.03
CA PHE A 127 11.08 -4.83 -2.18
C PHE A 127 12.52 -4.55 -1.77
N CYS A 128 13.18 -3.60 -2.45
CA CYS A 128 14.52 -3.12 -2.14
C CYS A 128 14.56 -2.08 -1.00
N PHE A 129 13.44 -1.70 -0.39
CA PHE A 129 13.46 -0.79 0.75
C PHE A 129 13.85 -1.50 2.06
N PHE A 130 14.64 -0.78 2.87
CA PHE A 130 15.13 -1.18 4.17
C PHE A 130 14.70 -0.16 5.26
N PRO A 131 14.39 -0.58 6.50
CA PRO A 131 14.32 -1.96 6.99
C PRO A 131 13.20 -2.77 6.31
N CYS A 132 13.35 -4.10 6.28
CA CYS A 132 12.55 -4.95 5.38
C CYS A 132 11.36 -5.60 6.11
N ILE A 133 10.23 -5.67 5.40
CA ILE A 133 8.95 -6.23 5.83
C ILE A 133 8.46 -5.58 7.15
N PRO A 134 7.71 -4.45 7.11
CA PRO A 134 7.16 -3.84 8.30
C PRO A 134 6.18 -4.81 8.97
N VAL A 135 6.33 -5.00 10.27
CA VAL A 135 5.34 -5.66 11.11
C VAL A 135 4.48 -4.57 11.75
N SER A 136 3.17 -4.67 11.55
CA SER A 136 2.22 -3.69 12.04
C SER A 136 1.20 -4.33 12.97
N HIS A 137 0.68 -3.54 13.90
CA HIS A 137 -0.28 -3.94 14.93
C HIS A 137 -1.59 -3.14 14.81
N SER A 138 -2.69 -3.78 15.18
CA SER A 138 -4.02 -3.20 15.32
C SER A 138 -4.84 -3.99 16.35
N LYS A 139 -5.83 -3.34 16.98
CA LYS A 139 -6.88 -3.98 17.79
C LYS A 139 -8.25 -4.01 17.10
N ASP A 140 -8.41 -3.32 15.97
CA ASP A 140 -9.70 -3.12 15.29
C ASP A 140 -9.68 -3.37 13.79
N LEU A 141 -8.55 -3.83 13.23
CA LEU A 141 -8.30 -4.03 11.80
C LEU A 141 -8.36 -2.78 10.91
N ILE A 142 -8.71 -1.60 11.45
CA ILE A 142 -8.85 -0.36 10.69
C ILE A 142 -7.64 0.53 10.90
N HIS A 143 -7.28 0.78 12.17
CA HIS A 143 -6.15 1.62 12.54
C HIS A 143 -4.92 0.73 12.74
N TRP A 144 -3.86 1.02 11.98
CA TRP A 144 -2.63 0.23 11.98
C TRP A 144 -1.42 1.08 12.24
N GLN A 145 -0.53 0.57 13.07
CA GLN A 145 0.77 1.18 13.35
C GLN A 145 1.89 0.18 13.04
N ILE A 146 2.97 0.62 12.38
CA ILE A 146 4.19 -0.20 12.26
C ILE A 146 4.87 -0.22 13.64
N ILE A 147 5.13 -1.41 14.17
CA ILE A 147 5.76 -1.65 15.48
C ILE A 147 7.17 -2.23 15.38
N GLY A 148 7.52 -2.79 14.22
CA GLY A 148 8.79 -3.49 14.02
C GLY A 148 9.00 -3.86 12.56
N TYR A 149 10.06 -4.64 12.32
CA TYR A 149 10.49 -5.07 10.99
C TYR A 149 11.10 -6.46 11.05
N ALA A 150 10.83 -7.31 10.05
CA ALA A 150 11.34 -8.69 10.04
C ALA A 150 12.87 -8.75 9.81
N VAL A 151 13.44 -7.76 9.11
CA VAL A 151 14.89 -7.68 8.85
C VAL A 151 15.40 -6.27 9.07
N THR A 152 16.17 -6.09 10.15
CA THR A 152 16.74 -4.80 10.60
C THR A 152 18.27 -4.76 10.61
N ASN A 153 18.96 -5.83 10.19
CA ASN A 153 20.40 -5.83 10.00
C ASN A 153 20.72 -5.81 8.48
N PRO A 154 21.45 -4.80 7.97
CA PRO A 154 21.78 -4.70 6.55
C PRO A 154 22.66 -5.87 6.06
N GLU A 155 23.56 -6.41 6.89
CA GLU A 155 24.53 -7.47 6.51
C GLU A 155 23.88 -8.77 6.02
N TYR A 156 22.65 -9.07 6.48
CA TYR A 156 21.88 -10.22 6.04
C TYR A 156 20.55 -9.86 5.36
N ALA A 157 20.31 -8.58 5.06
CA ALA A 157 19.16 -8.15 4.28
C ALA A 157 19.27 -8.59 2.81
N GLY A 158 20.49 -8.72 2.28
CA GLY A 158 20.75 -9.23 0.93
C GLY A 158 20.26 -8.31 -0.20
N LEU A 159 20.20 -7.00 0.06
CA LEU A 159 19.62 -6.01 -0.86
C LEU A 159 20.64 -5.26 -1.73
N ASP A 160 21.94 -5.32 -1.42
CA ASP A 160 22.89 -4.30 -1.89
C ASP A 160 23.05 -4.18 -3.41
N GLU A 161 22.94 -5.29 -4.13
CA GLU A 161 23.06 -5.36 -5.59
C GLU A 161 21.70 -5.28 -6.30
N LEU A 162 20.57 -5.23 -5.58
CA LEU A 162 19.25 -5.51 -6.15
C LEU A 162 18.60 -4.28 -6.80
N GLU A 163 18.04 -4.44 -8.00
CA GLU A 163 17.32 -3.39 -8.74
C GLU A 163 16.01 -2.94 -8.04
N GLY A 164 15.40 -1.87 -8.52
CA GLY A 164 14.03 -1.47 -8.19
C GLY A 164 13.03 -2.62 -8.32
N GLY A 165 12.14 -2.74 -7.33
CA GLY A 165 11.10 -3.78 -7.26
C GLY A 165 11.62 -5.23 -7.18
N ARG A 166 12.92 -5.43 -6.91
CA ARG A 166 13.50 -6.71 -6.44
C ARG A 166 13.43 -6.77 -4.92
N GLY A 167 14.23 -7.60 -4.25
CA GLY A 167 14.23 -7.70 -2.79
C GLY A 167 12.99 -8.44 -2.27
N TYR A 168 12.48 -8.06 -1.10
CA TYR A 168 11.42 -8.81 -0.41
C TYR A 168 10.04 -8.60 -1.06
N TRP A 169 9.58 -9.61 -1.80
CA TRP A 169 8.23 -9.76 -2.34
C TRP A 169 7.28 -10.31 -1.25
N ALA A 170 6.05 -10.69 -1.65
CA ALA A 170 4.93 -11.10 -0.79
C ALA A 170 5.38 -11.88 0.47
N PRO A 171 5.22 -11.29 1.67
CA PRO A 171 5.49 -11.96 2.92
C PRO A 171 4.24 -12.65 3.47
N ASP A 172 4.47 -13.64 4.35
CA ASP A 172 3.43 -14.25 5.16
C ASP A 172 3.82 -14.24 6.63
N ILE A 173 2.91 -13.78 7.50
CA ILE A 173 3.04 -13.88 8.96
C ILE A 173 2.10 -14.95 9.52
N SER A 174 2.64 -15.80 10.38
CA SER A 174 1.87 -16.82 11.10
C SER A 174 2.32 -16.92 12.56
N TYR A 175 1.48 -17.52 13.40
CA TYR A 175 1.77 -17.70 14.82
C TYR A 175 1.50 -19.14 15.25
N ALA A 176 2.48 -19.77 15.89
CA ALA A 176 2.36 -21.10 16.49
C ALA A 176 3.42 -21.29 17.58
N ASP A 177 3.12 -22.18 18.53
CA ASP A 177 4.10 -22.63 19.55
C ASP A 177 4.78 -21.48 20.32
N GLY A 178 4.05 -20.40 20.57
CA GLY A 178 4.53 -19.20 21.28
C GLY A 178 5.25 -18.17 20.40
N ARG A 179 5.37 -18.41 19.08
CA ARG A 179 6.27 -17.65 18.20
C ARG A 179 5.59 -17.13 16.94
N PHE A 180 5.99 -15.94 16.53
CA PHE A 180 5.70 -15.37 15.22
C PHE A 180 6.72 -15.88 14.21
N TYR A 181 6.23 -16.36 13.07
CA TYR A 181 7.04 -16.74 11.91
C TYR A 181 6.73 -15.78 10.77
N ILE A 182 7.77 -15.26 10.12
CA ILE A 182 7.64 -14.49 8.88
C ILE A 182 8.41 -15.22 7.80
N THR A 183 7.77 -15.44 6.67
CA THR A 183 8.41 -15.91 5.44
C THR A 183 8.21 -14.91 4.31
N ALA A 184 9.12 -14.84 3.35
CA ALA A 184 8.99 -13.98 2.16
C ALA A 184 9.92 -14.44 1.04
N THR A 185 9.59 -14.17 -0.22
CA THR A 185 10.56 -14.35 -1.30
C THR A 185 11.56 -13.20 -1.35
N LEU A 186 12.85 -13.48 -1.21
CA LEU A 186 13.89 -12.56 -1.67
C LEU A 186 14.04 -12.72 -3.19
N ARG A 187 13.52 -11.77 -3.95
CA ARG A 187 13.69 -11.72 -5.42
C ARG A 187 15.04 -11.14 -5.79
N LEU A 188 15.81 -11.90 -6.55
CA LEU A 188 17.11 -11.50 -7.07
C LEU A 188 16.99 -10.87 -8.48
N ASN A 189 18.06 -10.23 -8.95
CA ASN A 189 18.16 -9.67 -10.30
C ASN A 189 18.10 -10.79 -11.35
N GLU A 190 17.76 -10.45 -12.60
CA GLU A 190 17.96 -11.42 -13.68
C GLU A 190 19.47 -11.64 -13.93
N GLY A 191 19.87 -12.87 -14.27
CA GLY A 191 21.27 -13.22 -14.51
C GLY A 191 22.05 -13.67 -13.28
N MET A 192 21.54 -13.43 -12.06
CA MET A 192 22.07 -14.05 -10.83
C MET A 192 21.86 -15.58 -10.84
N ALA A 193 22.70 -16.31 -10.10
CA ALA A 193 22.72 -17.77 -10.08
C ALA A 193 21.38 -18.39 -9.66
N GLU A 194 20.74 -17.78 -8.66
CA GLU A 194 19.34 -18.01 -8.31
C GLU A 194 18.52 -16.79 -8.71
N LYS A 195 17.27 -16.99 -9.15
CA LYS A 195 16.34 -15.89 -9.45
C LYS A 195 15.60 -15.38 -8.22
N ARG A 196 15.56 -16.20 -7.16
CA ARG A 196 14.83 -16.00 -5.92
C ARG A 196 15.08 -17.14 -4.96
N VAL A 197 14.99 -16.84 -3.67
CA VAL A 197 15.05 -17.78 -2.55
C VAL A 197 13.98 -17.42 -1.52
N GLN A 198 13.51 -18.38 -0.72
CA GLN A 198 12.50 -18.10 0.32
C GLN A 198 13.21 -17.87 1.65
N MET A 199 13.02 -16.67 2.21
CA MET A 199 13.48 -16.27 3.52
C MET A 199 12.49 -16.77 4.58
N ILE A 200 12.96 -17.31 5.70
CA ILE A 200 12.16 -17.55 6.91
C ILE A 200 12.89 -16.99 8.12
N THR A 201 12.18 -16.26 8.97
CA THR A 201 12.65 -15.85 10.30
C THR A 201 11.54 -16.01 11.35
N SER A 202 11.90 -15.95 12.63
CA SER A 202 10.95 -16.03 13.73
C SER A 202 11.33 -15.13 14.92
N SER A 203 10.35 -14.82 15.77
CA SER A 203 10.55 -14.16 17.06
C SER A 203 9.46 -14.57 18.05
N GLU A 204 9.72 -14.37 19.34
CA GLU A 204 8.72 -14.53 20.42
C GLU A 204 7.83 -13.29 20.57
N ARG A 205 8.24 -12.16 19.97
CA ARG A 205 7.54 -10.88 20.03
C ARG A 205 7.25 -10.34 18.63
N PRO A 206 6.10 -9.70 18.38
CA PRO A 206 5.71 -9.23 17.05
C PRO A 206 6.56 -8.05 16.56
N GLU A 207 7.05 -7.18 17.46
CA GLU A 207 7.99 -6.10 17.12
C GLU A 207 9.42 -6.61 16.86
N GLY A 208 9.72 -7.83 17.30
CA GLY A 208 11.04 -8.45 17.21
C GLY A 208 11.93 -8.25 18.47
N PRO A 209 13.26 -8.31 18.34
CA PRO A 209 13.99 -8.57 17.10
C PRO A 209 13.68 -9.97 16.56
N TYR A 210 13.71 -10.09 15.24
CA TYR A 210 13.62 -11.37 14.55
C TYR A 210 15.01 -12.01 14.42
N GLU A 211 15.05 -13.34 14.44
CA GLU A 211 16.28 -14.11 14.31
C GLU A 211 16.98 -13.89 12.95
N LYS A 212 18.27 -14.27 12.87
CA LYS A 212 18.96 -14.34 11.58
C LYS A 212 18.20 -15.30 10.65
N PRO A 213 17.82 -14.88 9.43
CA PRO A 213 17.01 -15.70 8.54
C PRO A 213 17.65 -17.02 8.13
N SER A 214 16.79 -18.01 7.92
CA SER A 214 17.05 -19.26 7.19
C SER A 214 16.54 -19.15 5.76
N TRP A 215 17.11 -19.94 4.85
CA TRP A 215 16.85 -19.87 3.41
C TRP A 215 16.38 -21.23 2.87
N ILE A 216 15.28 -21.23 2.12
CA ILE A 216 14.75 -22.39 1.40
C ILE A 216 14.94 -22.16 -0.10
N HIS A 217 15.69 -23.04 -0.75
CA HIS A 217 16.09 -22.95 -2.16
C HIS A 217 15.10 -23.67 -3.10
N GLU A 218 13.80 -23.56 -2.82
CA GLU A 218 12.72 -24.08 -3.67
C GLU A 218 12.24 -22.94 -4.60
N ASP A 219 12.35 -23.13 -5.92
CA ASP A 219 11.92 -22.09 -6.88
C ASP A 219 10.42 -21.88 -6.82
N GLY A 220 10.02 -20.63 -6.62
CA GLY A 220 8.64 -20.17 -6.46
C GLY A 220 8.63 -18.73 -5.98
N ILE A 221 7.45 -18.13 -5.90
CA ILE A 221 7.23 -16.90 -5.14
C ILE A 221 6.09 -17.12 -4.13
N ASP A 222 5.91 -16.13 -3.27
CA ASP A 222 4.81 -15.98 -2.33
C ASP A 222 4.71 -17.16 -1.35
N PRO A 223 5.75 -17.36 -0.50
CA PRO A 223 5.72 -18.40 0.50
C PRO A 223 4.67 -18.08 1.57
N SER A 224 3.92 -19.09 2.01
CA SER A 224 3.05 -18.99 3.19
C SER A 224 3.27 -20.17 4.12
N ILE A 225 3.24 -19.96 5.44
CA ILE A 225 3.41 -21.03 6.43
C ILE A 225 2.04 -21.46 6.98
N PHE A 226 1.73 -22.74 6.78
CA PHE A 226 0.58 -23.41 7.38
C PHE A 226 1.02 -24.30 8.53
N HIS A 227 0.38 -24.15 9.69
CA HIS A 227 0.57 -24.99 10.87
C HIS A 227 -0.66 -25.90 11.01
N ASP A 228 -0.51 -27.22 10.84
CA ASP A 228 -1.63 -28.14 11.02
C ASP A 228 -1.81 -28.51 12.52
N SER A 229 -3.04 -28.86 12.85
CA SER A 229 -3.50 -29.40 14.13
C SER A 229 -2.77 -30.66 14.64
N ASP A 230 -2.01 -31.36 13.78
CA ASP A 230 -1.15 -32.49 14.18
C ASP A 230 0.28 -32.07 14.55
N GLY A 231 0.57 -30.75 14.53
CA GLY A 231 1.87 -30.17 14.85
C GLY A 231 2.84 -30.08 13.67
N ARG A 232 2.50 -30.60 12.48
CA ARG A 232 3.34 -30.48 11.28
C ARG A 232 3.26 -29.09 10.67
N LYS A 233 4.36 -28.69 10.04
CA LYS A 233 4.60 -27.35 9.50
C LYS A 233 4.80 -27.44 7.99
N TYR A 234 4.14 -26.57 7.24
CA TYR A 234 4.16 -26.61 5.79
C TYR A 234 4.43 -25.22 5.20
N MET A 235 5.20 -25.16 4.12
CA MET A 235 5.26 -23.98 3.26
C MET A 235 4.43 -24.22 2.01
N LEU A 236 3.60 -23.25 1.64
CA LEU A 236 2.99 -23.14 0.32
C LEU A 236 3.83 -22.23 -0.58
N LEU A 237 3.83 -22.47 -1.90
CA LEU A 237 4.52 -21.65 -2.92
C LEU A 237 3.74 -21.62 -4.23
N ASN A 238 3.93 -20.59 -5.04
CA ASN A 238 3.24 -20.42 -6.33
C ASN A 238 3.68 -21.42 -7.44
N ARG A 239 3.21 -21.18 -8.69
CA ARG A 239 3.16 -22.11 -9.84
C ARG A 239 1.98 -23.10 -9.69
N GLY A 240 0.79 -22.53 -9.49
CA GLY A 240 -0.27 -23.18 -8.71
C GLY A 240 0.06 -23.13 -7.23
N ALA A 241 -0.81 -23.61 -6.36
CA ALA A 241 -0.45 -23.85 -4.97
C ALA A 241 0.33 -25.16 -4.86
N ARG A 242 1.64 -25.08 -4.64
CA ARG A 242 2.46 -26.21 -4.21
C ARG A 242 2.62 -26.18 -2.69
N ILE A 243 2.83 -27.35 -2.09
CA ILE A 243 3.13 -27.52 -0.67
C ILE A 243 4.41 -28.34 -0.47
N LEU A 244 5.22 -27.97 0.51
CA LEU A 244 6.35 -28.74 1.05
C LEU A 244 6.27 -28.75 2.58
N GLU A 245 6.80 -29.81 3.21
CA GLU A 245 6.89 -29.93 4.66
C GLU A 245 8.20 -29.28 5.16
N LEU A 246 8.09 -28.57 6.28
CA LEU A 246 9.19 -27.94 7.00
C LEU A 246 9.52 -28.72 8.28
N SER A 247 10.73 -28.53 8.79
CA SER A 247 11.08 -28.86 10.17
C SER A 247 10.20 -28.11 11.18
N LYS A 248 10.16 -28.62 12.43
CA LYS A 248 9.26 -28.10 13.49
C LYS A 248 9.51 -26.62 13.85
N ASP A 249 10.76 -26.17 13.70
CA ASP A 249 11.18 -24.77 13.89
C ASP A 249 11.01 -23.91 12.63
N CYS A 250 10.43 -24.48 11.56
CA CYS A 250 10.27 -23.90 10.24
C CYS A 250 11.59 -23.54 9.51
N ARG A 251 12.78 -23.94 10.00
CA ARG A 251 14.06 -23.44 9.46
C ARG A 251 14.61 -24.22 8.26
N THR A 252 14.08 -25.40 7.96
CA THR A 252 14.57 -26.27 6.89
C THR A 252 13.44 -27.01 6.15
N GLN A 253 13.62 -27.23 4.85
CA GLN A 253 12.74 -28.05 4.01
C GLN A 253 13.03 -29.54 4.23
N ILE A 254 12.00 -30.33 4.55
CA ILE A 254 12.13 -31.78 4.81
C ILE A 254 11.37 -32.67 3.80
N SER A 255 10.56 -32.09 2.90
CA SER A 255 9.97 -32.79 1.75
C SER A 255 10.11 -31.99 0.45
N LYS A 256 9.93 -32.66 -0.70
CA LYS A 256 9.85 -31.98 -2.00
C LYS A 256 8.51 -31.24 -2.13
N ALA A 257 8.51 -30.11 -2.85
CA ALA A 257 7.28 -29.43 -3.20
C ALA A 257 6.38 -30.29 -4.12
N SER A 258 5.07 -30.26 -3.87
CA SER A 258 4.06 -31.01 -4.62
C SER A 258 2.81 -30.16 -4.87
N LEU A 259 2.19 -30.28 -6.04
CA LEU A 259 1.04 -29.45 -6.44
C LEU A 259 -0.25 -29.92 -5.74
N LEU A 260 -0.95 -29.00 -5.07
CA LEU A 260 -2.28 -29.23 -4.48
C LEU A 260 -3.41 -28.87 -5.44
N TRP A 261 -3.31 -27.66 -6.04
CA TRP A 261 -4.30 -27.10 -6.96
C TRP A 261 -3.62 -26.06 -7.83
N TYR A 262 -3.97 -25.99 -9.12
CA TYR A 262 -3.32 -25.05 -10.04
C TYR A 262 -3.95 -23.64 -10.04
N GLY A 263 -5.14 -23.48 -9.46
CA GLY A 263 -5.98 -22.30 -9.62
C GLY A 263 -7.22 -22.57 -10.46
N ASP A 264 -8.18 -21.66 -10.37
CA ASP A 264 -9.49 -21.73 -11.03
C ASP A 264 -9.35 -21.21 -12.48
N TRP A 265 -8.83 -19.98 -12.60
CA TRP A 265 -8.61 -19.31 -13.87
C TRP A 265 -7.30 -19.71 -14.55
N LYS A 266 -6.33 -20.20 -13.77
CA LYS A 266 -5.02 -20.74 -14.19
C LYS A 266 -4.09 -19.71 -14.84
N GLN A 267 -4.43 -18.42 -14.70
CA GLN A 267 -3.65 -17.29 -15.19
C GLN A 267 -2.87 -16.69 -14.02
N LYS A 268 -1.53 -16.82 -14.06
CA LYS A 268 -0.61 -16.32 -13.02
C LYS A 268 -1.08 -16.63 -11.57
N PRO A 269 -1.31 -17.92 -11.22
CA PRO A 269 -1.67 -18.31 -9.85
C PRO A 269 -0.52 -18.02 -8.88
N GLU A 270 -0.80 -17.21 -7.86
CA GLU A 270 0.13 -16.63 -6.89
C GLU A 270 -0.55 -16.42 -5.51
N GLY A 271 0.16 -15.93 -4.49
CA GLY A 271 -0.36 -15.74 -3.13
C GLY A 271 -1.11 -16.93 -2.48
N PRO A 272 -0.54 -18.15 -2.40
CA PRO A 272 -1.22 -19.31 -1.83
C PRO A 272 -1.29 -19.26 -0.29
N HIS A 273 -2.50 -19.21 0.27
CA HIS A 273 -2.73 -19.36 1.71
C HIS A 273 -3.64 -20.54 2.02
N LEU A 274 -3.29 -21.33 3.06
CA LEU A 274 -4.10 -22.46 3.52
C LEU A 274 -4.66 -22.19 4.92
N ILE A 275 -5.95 -22.44 5.11
CA ILE A 275 -6.61 -22.45 6.43
C ILE A 275 -7.36 -23.77 6.63
N LYS A 276 -7.50 -24.21 7.88
CA LYS A 276 -8.32 -25.37 8.24
C LYS A 276 -9.57 -24.88 8.98
N ARG A 277 -10.76 -25.22 8.48
CA ARG A 277 -12.05 -24.84 9.08
C ARG A 277 -13.02 -26.02 9.01
N GLY A 278 -13.39 -26.54 10.18
CA GLY A 278 -14.14 -27.81 10.28
C GLY A 278 -13.36 -28.95 9.61
N ASP A 279 -14.06 -29.79 8.85
CA ASP A 279 -13.49 -30.93 8.11
C ASP A 279 -12.59 -30.54 6.91
N PHE A 280 -12.51 -29.26 6.54
CA PHE A 280 -11.94 -28.83 5.27
C PHE A 280 -10.68 -27.97 5.44
N TYR A 281 -9.70 -28.25 4.59
CA TYR A 281 -8.62 -27.35 4.24
C TYR A 281 -9.10 -26.46 3.10
N TYR A 282 -9.09 -25.14 3.28
CA TYR A 282 -9.41 -24.15 2.25
C TYR A 282 -8.11 -23.50 1.79
N LEU A 283 -7.95 -23.47 0.47
CA LEU A 283 -6.79 -22.97 -0.23
C LEU A 283 -7.19 -21.75 -1.05
N PHE A 284 -6.67 -20.60 -0.64
CA PHE A 284 -6.84 -19.30 -1.29
C PHE A 284 -5.68 -19.10 -2.27
N LEU A 285 -5.97 -18.50 -3.44
CA LEU A 285 -4.99 -18.04 -4.43
C LEU A 285 -5.36 -16.66 -4.93
N ALA A 286 -4.35 -15.88 -5.29
CA ALA A 286 -4.48 -14.77 -6.22
C ALA A 286 -4.34 -15.28 -7.66
N GLU A 287 -5.11 -14.73 -8.59
CA GLU A 287 -5.01 -15.04 -10.02
C GLU A 287 -5.17 -13.78 -10.88
N GLY A 288 -4.77 -13.86 -12.15
CA GLY A 288 -4.74 -12.75 -13.12
C GLY A 288 -3.45 -11.92 -13.12
N GLY A 289 -2.63 -12.07 -12.07
CA GLY A 289 -1.56 -11.15 -11.75
C GLY A 289 -2.08 -9.79 -11.28
N THR A 290 -1.17 -8.91 -10.90
CA THR A 290 -1.43 -7.65 -10.18
C THR A 290 -2.09 -6.50 -10.97
N GLY A 291 -2.69 -6.77 -12.13
CA GLY A 291 -3.34 -5.75 -12.99
C GLY A 291 -4.87 -5.74 -12.88
N MET A 292 -5.57 -5.14 -13.86
CA MET A 292 -7.04 -5.07 -13.87
C MET A 292 -7.74 -6.43 -13.78
N GLY A 293 -7.08 -7.53 -14.17
CA GLY A 293 -7.61 -8.90 -14.08
C GLY A 293 -7.49 -9.56 -12.70
N HIS A 294 -6.81 -8.92 -11.74
CA HIS A 294 -6.49 -9.47 -10.41
C HIS A 294 -7.75 -9.89 -9.65
N ARG A 295 -7.68 -11.03 -8.97
CA ARG A 295 -8.81 -11.65 -8.26
C ARG A 295 -8.33 -12.59 -7.16
N ILE A 296 -9.24 -12.96 -6.24
CA ILE A 296 -9.04 -14.06 -5.28
C ILE A 296 -9.93 -15.24 -5.68
N THR A 297 -9.36 -16.44 -5.72
CA THR A 297 -10.07 -17.71 -5.94
C THR A 297 -9.79 -18.68 -4.80
N VAL A 298 -10.71 -19.59 -4.55
CA VAL A 298 -10.63 -20.59 -3.47
C VAL A 298 -10.95 -21.98 -4.00
N ALA A 299 -10.29 -22.98 -3.42
CA ALA A 299 -10.67 -24.38 -3.49
C ALA A 299 -10.61 -25.00 -2.08
N ARG A 300 -11.27 -26.15 -1.85
CA ARG A 300 -11.20 -26.87 -0.57
C ARG A 300 -11.02 -28.37 -0.72
N SER A 301 -10.54 -29.02 0.33
CA SER A 301 -10.48 -30.50 0.41
C SER A 301 -10.63 -31.00 1.83
N LYS A 302 -11.16 -32.22 2.00
CA LYS A 302 -11.14 -32.94 3.29
C LYS A 302 -9.77 -33.57 3.62
N LYS A 303 -8.79 -33.47 2.72
CA LYS A 303 -7.43 -34.00 2.90
C LYS A 303 -6.44 -32.91 2.52
N LEU A 304 -5.40 -32.71 3.32
CA LEU A 304 -4.34 -31.72 3.06
C LEU A 304 -3.76 -31.85 1.64
N MET A 305 -3.53 -33.08 1.18
CA MET A 305 -2.97 -33.41 -0.15
C MET A 305 -4.03 -33.48 -1.27
N GLY A 306 -5.27 -33.06 -1.01
CA GLY A 306 -6.32 -33.02 -2.02
C GLY A 306 -7.00 -34.37 -2.33
N PRO A 307 -7.70 -34.48 -3.47
CA PRO A 307 -7.89 -33.42 -4.47
C PRO A 307 -8.70 -32.24 -3.91
N TYR A 308 -8.45 -31.04 -4.46
CA TYR A 308 -9.18 -29.83 -4.11
C TYR A 308 -10.32 -29.57 -5.10
N GLU A 309 -11.54 -29.37 -4.59
CA GLU A 309 -12.70 -28.90 -5.35
C GLU A 309 -12.69 -27.36 -5.40
N PRO A 310 -12.89 -26.70 -6.56
CA PRO A 310 -12.96 -25.23 -6.63
C PRO A 310 -14.28 -24.71 -6.04
N CYS A 311 -14.24 -23.49 -5.51
CA CYS A 311 -15.41 -22.78 -5.04
C CYS A 311 -16.36 -22.45 -6.22
N PRO A 312 -17.66 -22.80 -6.17
CA PRO A 312 -18.61 -22.49 -7.24
C PRO A 312 -18.90 -20.98 -7.37
N TYR A 313 -18.46 -20.17 -6.40
CA TYR A 313 -18.56 -18.71 -6.38
C TYR A 313 -17.24 -18.02 -6.80
N ASN A 314 -16.30 -18.75 -7.43
CA ASN A 314 -15.06 -18.15 -7.93
C ASN A 314 -15.32 -17.15 -9.09
N PRO A 315 -14.58 -16.02 -9.14
CA PRO A 315 -13.70 -15.50 -8.11
C PRO A 315 -14.48 -14.90 -6.94
N ILE A 316 -14.05 -15.20 -5.71
CA ILE A 316 -14.71 -14.71 -4.49
C ILE A 316 -14.45 -13.22 -4.24
N LEU A 317 -13.46 -12.63 -4.91
CA LEU A 317 -13.21 -11.19 -5.02
C LEU A 317 -12.67 -10.87 -6.43
N HIS A 318 -13.29 -9.92 -7.11
CA HIS A 318 -12.76 -9.27 -8.31
C HIS A 318 -13.43 -7.89 -8.43
N GLN A 319 -12.74 -6.89 -8.97
CA GLN A 319 -13.36 -5.62 -9.34
C GLN A 319 -13.90 -5.73 -10.77
N TRP A 320 -15.21 -5.68 -10.93
CA TRP A 320 -15.86 -5.77 -12.24
C TRP A 320 -16.10 -4.41 -12.89
N ASP A 321 -16.28 -3.36 -12.09
CA ASP A 321 -16.41 -1.99 -12.60
C ASP A 321 -15.02 -1.40 -12.87
N GLN A 322 -14.75 -1.07 -14.13
CA GLN A 322 -13.47 -0.48 -14.57
C GLN A 322 -13.30 0.98 -14.12
N HIS A 323 -14.38 1.63 -13.68
CA HIS A 323 -14.41 3.00 -13.19
C HIS A 323 -14.48 3.10 -11.66
N ALA A 324 -14.61 1.99 -10.95
CA ALA A 324 -14.59 1.98 -9.49
C ALA A 324 -13.24 2.49 -8.95
N ARG A 325 -13.27 3.14 -7.78
CA ARG A 325 -12.11 3.76 -7.14
C ARG A 325 -11.04 2.74 -6.72
N LEU A 326 -11.44 1.56 -6.25
CA LEU A 326 -10.56 0.46 -5.86
C LEU A 326 -10.40 -0.55 -7.00
N GLN A 327 -9.20 -0.55 -7.62
CA GLN A 327 -8.87 -1.40 -8.76
C GLN A 327 -7.85 -2.49 -8.41
N CYS A 328 -7.67 -3.44 -9.34
CA CYS A 328 -6.65 -4.51 -9.26
C CYS A 328 -6.68 -5.29 -7.93
N CYS A 329 -7.89 -5.54 -7.39
CA CYS A 329 -8.08 -6.11 -6.06
C CYS A 329 -7.82 -7.62 -6.04
N GLY A 330 -6.94 -8.08 -5.15
CA GLY A 330 -6.56 -9.49 -5.02
C GLY A 330 -5.48 -9.71 -3.95
N HIS A 331 -4.80 -10.85 -3.98
CA HIS A 331 -3.70 -11.21 -3.06
C HIS A 331 -4.03 -10.88 -1.59
N GLY A 332 -4.88 -11.71 -0.99
CA GLY A 332 -5.42 -11.46 0.34
C GLY A 332 -5.50 -12.69 1.22
N LYS A 333 -5.44 -12.47 2.54
CA LYS A 333 -5.40 -13.50 3.57
C LYS A 333 -6.57 -13.36 4.55
N PRO A 334 -7.36 -14.43 4.78
CA PRO A 334 -8.49 -14.40 5.70
C PRO A 334 -8.05 -14.46 7.17
N VAL A 335 -8.79 -13.79 8.05
CA VAL A 335 -8.65 -13.83 9.51
C VAL A 335 -10.01 -14.07 10.17
N GLN A 336 -10.02 -14.84 11.27
CA GLN A 336 -11.20 -15.04 12.11
C GLN A 336 -11.09 -14.22 13.39
N LEU A 337 -12.13 -13.46 13.73
CA LEU A 337 -12.18 -12.68 14.97
C LEU A 337 -12.68 -13.54 16.15
N GLN A 338 -12.67 -12.95 17.34
CA GLN A 338 -13.04 -13.57 18.60
C GLN A 338 -14.53 -13.94 18.67
N ASP A 339 -15.39 -13.17 18.01
CA ASP A 339 -16.82 -13.46 17.86
C ASP A 339 -17.13 -14.56 16.82
N GLY A 340 -16.09 -15.08 16.16
CA GLY A 340 -16.19 -16.11 15.12
C GLY A 340 -16.46 -15.58 13.71
N THR A 341 -16.69 -14.27 13.53
CA THR A 341 -16.81 -13.64 12.20
C THR A 341 -15.48 -13.70 11.45
N TRP A 342 -15.55 -13.57 10.13
CA TRP A 342 -14.39 -13.66 9.25
C TRP A 342 -14.26 -12.40 8.40
N TRP A 343 -13.02 -12.01 8.18
CA TRP A 343 -12.61 -10.85 7.40
C TRP A 343 -11.43 -11.23 6.51
N ILE A 344 -11.15 -10.43 5.49
CA ILE A 344 -9.98 -10.62 4.62
C ILE A 344 -9.31 -9.29 4.33
N VAL A 345 -8.01 -9.23 4.59
CA VAL A 345 -7.15 -8.16 4.05
C VAL A 345 -6.73 -8.54 2.63
N TYR A 346 -6.66 -7.57 1.72
CA TYR A 346 -6.26 -7.79 0.33
C TYR A 346 -5.64 -6.51 -0.25
N LEU A 347 -4.80 -6.64 -1.29
CA LEU A 347 -4.22 -5.46 -1.93
C LEU A 347 -5.17 -4.84 -2.97
N CYS A 348 -5.04 -3.54 -3.19
CA CYS A 348 -5.74 -2.77 -4.23
C CYS A 348 -4.85 -1.65 -4.80
N LEU A 349 -5.34 -0.93 -5.82
CA LEU A 349 -4.81 0.37 -6.23
C LEU A 349 -5.94 1.40 -6.34
N ARG A 350 -5.73 2.61 -5.83
CA ARG A 350 -6.42 3.82 -6.30
C ARG A 350 -5.67 4.38 -7.52
N LYS A 351 -6.35 4.59 -8.66
CA LYS A 351 -5.72 5.05 -9.92
C LYS A 351 -6.11 6.48 -10.28
N MET A 352 -5.11 7.34 -10.50
CA MET A 352 -5.32 8.65 -11.13
C MET A 352 -5.69 8.49 -12.60
N ASP A 353 -6.75 9.18 -13.02
CA ASP A 353 -7.32 9.16 -14.38
C ASP A 353 -7.59 7.74 -14.92
N GLY A 354 -7.93 6.80 -14.02
CA GLY A 354 -8.11 5.38 -14.32
C GLY A 354 -6.83 4.64 -14.75
N LYS A 355 -5.68 5.33 -14.78
CA LYS A 355 -4.46 4.88 -15.45
C LYS A 355 -3.30 4.63 -14.49
N TYR A 356 -2.96 5.61 -13.63
CA TYR A 356 -1.69 5.64 -12.91
C TYR A 356 -1.84 5.35 -11.41
N GLY A 357 -1.21 4.28 -10.93
CA GLY A 357 -1.14 3.92 -9.51
C GLY A 357 0.02 4.61 -8.78
N ILE A 358 0.03 5.95 -8.70
CA ILE A 358 1.17 6.70 -8.14
C ILE A 358 1.47 6.37 -6.67
N LEU A 359 0.45 6.08 -5.86
CA LEU A 359 0.62 5.67 -4.45
C LEU A 359 1.19 4.24 -4.28
N GLY A 360 1.28 3.49 -5.39
CA GLY A 360 1.56 2.07 -5.39
C GLY A 360 0.33 1.23 -5.03
N ARG A 361 0.59 0.01 -4.58
CA ARG A 361 -0.42 -0.94 -4.12
C ARG A 361 -0.66 -0.75 -2.61
N GLU A 362 -1.93 -0.60 -2.27
CA GLU A 362 -2.48 -0.26 -0.94
C GLU A 362 -3.16 -1.50 -0.33
N THR A 363 -3.47 -1.51 0.98
CA THR A 363 -4.20 -2.61 1.64
C THR A 363 -5.62 -2.19 2.00
N SER A 364 -6.59 -3.01 1.60
CA SER A 364 -8.02 -2.91 1.94
C SER A 364 -8.49 -4.10 2.78
N LEU A 365 -9.68 -3.97 3.36
CA LEU A 365 -10.34 -4.94 4.23
C LEU A 365 -11.81 -5.08 3.82
N ASP A 366 -12.33 -6.31 3.74
CA ASP A 366 -13.77 -6.58 3.56
C ASP A 366 -14.22 -7.77 4.44
N PRO A 367 -15.52 -7.83 4.79
CA PRO A 367 -16.09 -8.97 5.50
C PRO A 367 -16.14 -10.21 4.60
N LEU A 368 -15.73 -11.36 5.13
CA LEU A 368 -15.79 -12.66 4.47
C LEU A 368 -16.91 -13.48 5.13
N THR A 369 -17.97 -13.74 4.37
CA THR A 369 -19.12 -14.51 4.83
C THR A 369 -19.06 -15.95 4.33
N TRP A 370 -19.53 -16.90 5.13
CA TRP A 370 -19.63 -18.30 4.75
C TRP A 370 -21.06 -18.64 4.32
N THR A 371 -21.22 -19.22 3.14
CA THR A 371 -22.50 -19.74 2.63
C THR A 371 -22.94 -20.98 3.41
N GLU A 372 -24.21 -21.37 3.30
CA GLU A 372 -24.78 -22.55 3.97
C GLU A 372 -24.07 -23.86 3.58
N ASP A 373 -23.63 -23.99 2.33
CA ASP A 373 -22.83 -25.10 1.82
C ASP A 373 -21.31 -24.98 2.11
N GLY A 374 -20.92 -23.95 2.88
CA GLY A 374 -19.61 -23.83 3.51
C GLY A 374 -18.53 -23.23 2.61
N TRP A 375 -18.86 -22.31 1.70
CA TRP A 375 -17.90 -21.57 0.88
C TRP A 375 -17.73 -20.11 1.34
N PRO A 376 -16.53 -19.54 1.20
CA PRO A 376 -16.30 -18.13 1.49
C PRO A 376 -16.76 -17.26 0.33
N VAL A 377 -17.45 -16.16 0.61
CA VAL A 377 -17.74 -15.08 -0.34
C VAL A 377 -17.48 -13.73 0.34
N ILE A 378 -16.82 -12.81 -0.38
CA ILE A 378 -16.37 -11.54 0.19
C ILE A 378 -17.40 -10.45 -0.12
N ASN A 379 -17.69 -9.59 0.85
CA ASN A 379 -18.69 -8.51 0.75
C ASN A 379 -20.06 -8.98 0.20
N ARG A 380 -20.48 -10.20 0.59
CA ARG A 380 -21.70 -10.87 0.09
C ARG A 380 -21.76 -10.98 -1.44
N GLY A 381 -20.61 -11.11 -2.11
CA GLY A 381 -20.49 -11.22 -3.57
C GLY A 381 -20.46 -9.89 -4.33
N ARG A 382 -20.47 -8.74 -3.64
CA ARG A 382 -20.44 -7.41 -4.28
C ARG A 382 -19.06 -6.96 -4.76
N GLY A 383 -18.00 -7.70 -4.46
CA GLY A 383 -16.62 -7.28 -4.73
C GLY A 383 -16.08 -6.28 -3.71
N PRO A 384 -14.99 -5.56 -4.01
CA PRO A 384 -14.36 -4.60 -3.10
C PRO A 384 -15.33 -3.51 -2.63
N GLY A 385 -15.43 -3.26 -1.31
CA GLY A 385 -16.21 -2.14 -0.76
C GLY A 385 -15.37 -0.88 -0.54
N ASP A 386 -15.86 0.30 -0.95
CA ASP A 386 -15.26 1.58 -0.54
C ASP A 386 -15.53 1.89 0.94
N GLN A 387 -16.80 1.76 1.38
CA GLN A 387 -17.21 1.95 2.77
C GLN A 387 -17.92 0.71 3.33
N GLN A 388 -17.62 0.36 4.58
CA GLN A 388 -18.08 -0.86 5.26
C GLN A 388 -18.35 -0.62 6.76
N LYS A 389 -19.08 -1.53 7.41
CA LYS A 389 -19.21 -1.58 8.88
C LYS A 389 -17.87 -1.92 9.52
N LYS A 390 -17.45 -1.20 10.57
CA LYS A 390 -16.29 -1.53 11.42
C LYS A 390 -16.42 -2.96 11.97
N PRO A 391 -15.35 -3.78 11.92
CA PRO A 391 -15.36 -5.15 12.43
C PRO A 391 -15.42 -5.19 13.97
N VAL A 392 -14.80 -4.23 14.64
CA VAL A 392 -14.78 -4.08 16.10
C VAL A 392 -15.31 -2.69 16.44
N LEU A 393 -16.43 -2.64 17.15
CA LEU A 393 -17.08 -1.36 17.52
C LEU A 393 -16.51 -0.75 18.81
N ASN A 394 -16.04 -1.60 19.74
CA ASN A 394 -15.52 -1.20 21.04
C ASN A 394 -14.10 -1.76 21.20
N VAL A 395 -13.09 -0.90 21.08
CA VAL A 395 -11.68 -1.28 21.31
C VAL A 395 -11.39 -1.24 22.81
N SER A 396 -10.94 -2.36 23.38
CA SER A 396 -10.62 -2.45 24.81
C SER A 396 -9.19 -2.02 25.12
N GLY A 397 -9.07 -0.96 25.91
CA GLY A 397 -7.81 -0.37 26.37
C GLY A 397 -7.05 0.38 25.28
N ASP A 398 -6.24 1.34 25.68
CA ASP A 398 -5.36 2.06 24.76
C ASP A 398 -4.46 1.10 23.97
N MET A 399 -4.04 1.52 22.78
CA MET A 399 -2.84 0.95 22.16
C MET A 399 -1.67 1.39 23.04
N ASP A 400 -1.02 0.48 23.76
CA ASP A 400 0.14 0.85 24.60
C ASP A 400 1.36 1.08 23.70
N VAL A 401 1.44 2.30 23.20
CA VAL A 401 2.51 2.79 22.31
C VAL A 401 3.83 3.06 23.04
N SER A 402 3.93 2.79 24.34
CA SER A 402 5.01 3.31 25.19
C SER A 402 6.33 2.55 25.10
N ALA A 403 6.37 1.38 24.44
CA ALA A 403 7.58 0.58 24.32
C ALA A 403 8.61 1.24 23.36
N PRO A 404 9.79 1.69 23.85
CA PRO A 404 10.83 2.19 22.96
C PRO A 404 11.43 1.05 22.12
N PRO A 405 11.87 1.29 20.87
CA PRO A 405 12.16 0.22 19.92
C PRO A 405 13.30 -0.72 20.36
N HIS A 406 13.04 -2.03 20.34
CA HIS A 406 14.10 -3.02 20.28
C HIS A 406 14.57 -3.20 18.83
N GLY A 407 15.56 -2.40 18.40
CA GLY A 407 16.30 -2.63 17.15
C GLY A 407 15.82 -1.86 15.92
N GLY A 408 15.07 -0.76 16.10
CA GLY A 408 14.89 0.27 15.06
C GLY A 408 15.99 1.33 15.11
N TYR A 409 16.39 1.88 13.96
CA TYR A 409 17.32 3.02 13.92
C TYR A 409 16.64 4.28 14.52
N PRO A 410 17.27 4.99 15.47
CA PRO A 410 16.97 6.41 15.72
C PRO A 410 17.34 7.25 14.48
N ALA A 411 16.88 8.49 14.25
CA ALA A 411 15.81 9.26 14.90
C ALA A 411 15.32 10.48 14.06
N TRP A 412 14.77 10.27 12.85
CA TRP A 412 13.59 11.06 12.40
C TRP A 412 12.26 10.37 12.83
N MET A 413 12.44 9.41 13.74
CA MET A 413 11.59 8.95 14.85
C MET A 413 10.36 8.10 14.56
N GLY A 414 9.78 8.16 13.37
CA GLY A 414 8.72 7.24 12.99
C GLY A 414 9.22 6.00 12.24
N TYR A 415 8.47 4.91 12.34
CA TYR A 415 8.75 3.65 11.63
C TYR A 415 8.53 3.75 10.12
N GLU A 416 7.97 4.86 9.60
CA GLU A 416 7.68 5.06 8.17
C GLU A 416 8.91 5.34 7.29
N TRP A 417 10.04 5.73 7.88
CA TRP A 417 11.26 6.09 7.15
C TRP A 417 12.05 4.87 6.67
N MET A 418 12.46 4.92 5.40
CA MET A 418 13.17 3.84 4.72
C MET A 418 14.29 4.37 3.84
N THR A 419 15.30 3.55 3.61
CA THR A 419 16.34 3.76 2.59
C THR A 419 16.13 2.78 1.43
N PRO A 420 16.43 3.16 0.17
CA PRO A 420 16.60 2.18 -0.90
C PRO A 420 17.89 1.39 -0.60
N ARG A 421 17.73 0.11 -0.28
CA ARG A 421 18.76 -0.84 0.18
C ARG A 421 19.30 -0.48 1.58
N GLY A 422 20.10 -1.37 2.17
CA GLY A 422 20.60 -1.20 3.54
C GLY A 422 21.60 -0.04 3.65
N PRO A 423 21.55 0.79 4.70
CA PRO A 423 22.53 1.85 4.91
C PRO A 423 23.91 1.25 5.19
N LEU A 424 24.95 1.90 4.66
CA LEU A 424 26.34 1.50 4.90
C LEU A 424 26.94 2.33 6.03
N GLY A 425 27.45 1.67 7.08
CA GLY A 425 28.18 2.30 8.18
C GLY A 425 27.39 3.40 8.91
N ASP A 426 28.07 4.52 9.21
CA ASP A 426 27.54 5.67 9.94
C ASP A 426 27.01 6.78 9.02
N ARG A 427 26.47 6.42 7.85
CA ARG A 427 25.92 7.36 6.85
C ARG A 427 24.77 8.23 7.38
N LEU A 428 23.97 7.71 8.32
CA LEU A 428 22.90 8.43 9.00
C LEU A 428 23.26 8.60 10.47
N SER A 429 23.15 9.82 10.98
CA SER A 429 23.47 10.18 12.36
C SER A 429 22.53 11.27 12.86
N PHE A 430 22.15 11.24 14.14
CA PHE A 430 21.07 12.06 14.69
C PHE A 430 21.54 12.80 15.94
N ASP A 431 21.07 14.03 16.10
CA ASP A 431 21.45 14.95 17.18
C ASP A 431 20.23 15.79 17.55
N GLY A 432 19.48 15.32 18.55
CA GLY A 432 18.12 15.79 18.79
C GLY A 432 17.24 15.54 17.55
N ASN A 433 16.65 16.61 17.02
CA ASN A 433 15.82 16.58 15.81
C ASN A 433 16.60 16.79 14.50
N ILE A 434 17.94 16.94 14.56
CA ILE A 434 18.78 17.15 13.38
C ILE A 434 19.21 15.79 12.82
N LEU A 435 18.84 15.49 11.59
CA LEU A 435 19.45 14.41 10.82
C LEU A 435 20.70 14.94 10.10
N ARG A 436 21.80 14.21 10.21
CA ARG A 436 23.00 14.41 9.38
C ARG A 436 23.21 13.18 8.49
N MET A 437 23.21 13.40 7.18
CA MET A 437 23.38 12.37 6.14
C MET A 437 24.69 12.58 5.40
N LYS A 438 25.52 11.53 5.28
CA LYS A 438 26.72 11.52 4.42
C LYS A 438 26.33 11.09 3.00
N GLY A 439 26.57 11.98 2.04
CA GLY A 439 26.42 11.72 0.62
C GLY A 439 27.44 10.71 0.08
N GLN A 440 27.35 10.46 -1.23
CA GLN A 440 28.37 9.76 -2.01
C GLN A 440 28.33 10.28 -3.46
N LYS A 441 29.34 9.91 -4.24
CA LYS A 441 29.45 10.30 -5.65
C LYS A 441 28.27 9.83 -6.50
N GLU A 442 27.73 8.65 -6.20
CA GLU A 442 26.65 8.04 -6.94
C GLU A 442 25.31 8.77 -6.73
N ASP A 443 24.70 9.19 -7.84
CA ASP A 443 23.39 9.83 -7.89
C ASP A 443 22.25 8.78 -7.72
N LEU A 444 21.02 9.26 -7.58
CA LEU A 444 19.83 8.46 -7.24
C LEU A 444 19.47 7.41 -8.31
N ASN A 445 20.06 7.50 -9.51
CA ASN A 445 19.91 6.52 -10.60
C ASN A 445 20.90 5.35 -10.54
N ASP A 446 21.80 5.33 -9.56
CA ASP A 446 22.69 4.20 -9.32
C ASP A 446 22.15 3.32 -8.17
N ILE A 447 22.18 2.00 -8.37
CA ILE A 447 21.81 1.04 -7.33
C ILE A 447 22.76 1.08 -6.12
N GLN A 448 23.96 1.64 -6.26
CA GLN A 448 24.94 1.82 -5.19
C GLN A 448 24.67 3.05 -4.31
N CYS A 449 23.76 3.96 -4.70
CA CYS A 449 23.39 5.11 -3.89
C CYS A 449 22.80 4.67 -2.52
N ARG A 450 23.24 5.31 -1.43
CA ARG A 450 22.78 5.09 -0.04
C ARG A 450 22.48 6.37 0.72
N SER A 451 22.47 7.51 0.01
CA SER A 451 22.22 8.85 0.56
C SER A 451 20.83 9.37 0.19
N VAL A 452 19.83 8.51 0.41
CA VAL A 452 18.40 8.75 0.18
C VAL A 452 17.64 8.23 1.40
N LEU A 453 16.75 9.05 1.95
CA LEU A 453 15.88 8.66 3.07
C LEU A 453 14.46 9.15 2.78
N VAL A 454 13.50 8.23 2.71
CA VAL A 454 12.15 8.51 2.21
C VAL A 454 11.06 7.83 3.05
N ARG A 455 9.85 8.41 3.01
CA ARG A 455 8.61 7.81 3.49
C ARG A 455 7.62 7.63 2.33
N ARG A 456 6.58 6.83 2.52
CA ARG A 456 5.55 6.57 1.49
C ARG A 456 4.78 7.85 1.12
N GLN A 457 4.42 8.00 -0.15
CA GLN A 457 3.34 8.90 -0.54
C GLN A 457 2.01 8.16 -0.29
N GLU A 458 1.24 8.64 0.69
CA GLU A 458 -0.01 7.98 1.12
C GLU A 458 -1.28 8.65 0.57
N GLU A 459 -1.18 9.90 0.09
CA GLU A 459 -2.30 10.61 -0.54
C GLU A 459 -1.93 11.23 -1.89
N PHE A 460 -2.95 11.50 -2.69
CA PHE A 460 -2.80 12.16 -3.98
C PHE A 460 -2.43 13.64 -3.85
N SER A 461 -2.97 14.32 -2.84
CA SER A 461 -2.74 15.74 -2.60
C SER A 461 -2.18 15.92 -1.19
N PHE A 462 -0.99 16.52 -1.10
CA PHE A 462 -0.23 16.66 0.15
C PHE A 462 0.81 17.78 0.00
N GLN A 463 1.39 18.23 1.11
CA GLN A 463 2.53 19.15 1.12
C GLN A 463 3.70 18.50 1.86
N VAL A 464 4.92 18.74 1.40
CA VAL A 464 6.14 18.52 2.20
C VAL A 464 6.97 19.79 2.28
N GLN A 465 7.54 20.06 3.45
CA GLN A 465 8.56 21.09 3.65
C GLN A 465 9.82 20.48 4.25
N CYS A 466 10.97 20.74 3.63
CA CYS A 466 12.28 20.36 4.14
C CYS A 466 13.10 21.62 4.46
N GLN A 467 13.82 21.60 5.58
CA GLN A 467 14.74 22.67 6.00
C GLN A 467 16.12 22.07 6.26
N PHE A 468 17.15 22.67 5.69
CA PHE A 468 18.53 22.18 5.79
C PHE A 468 19.56 23.31 5.77
N VAL A 469 20.77 23.00 6.22
CA VAL A 469 21.96 23.85 6.13
C VAL A 469 22.65 23.60 4.80
N ILE A 470 23.03 24.66 4.07
CA ILE A 470 23.87 24.55 2.86
C ILE A 470 25.30 24.16 3.28
N PRO A 471 25.84 23.02 2.83
CA PRO A 471 27.26 22.68 3.04
C PRO A 471 28.13 23.31 1.94
N ASP A 472 29.46 23.17 2.03
CA ASP A 472 30.36 23.57 0.94
C ASP A 472 30.27 22.55 -0.20
N LEU A 473 29.37 22.81 -1.13
CA LEU A 473 29.14 21.99 -2.33
C LEU A 473 30.16 22.33 -3.42
N SER A 474 30.52 21.35 -4.24
CA SER A 474 31.11 21.56 -5.57
C SER A 474 30.04 21.52 -6.68
N ASP A 475 30.42 21.84 -7.93
CA ASP A 475 29.47 22.04 -9.05
C ASP A 475 28.72 20.75 -9.50
N GLU A 476 29.09 19.57 -9.01
CA GLU A 476 28.40 18.29 -9.24
C GLU A 476 27.53 17.83 -8.05
N GLU A 477 27.52 18.58 -6.95
CA GLU A 477 26.92 18.17 -5.68
C GLU A 477 25.62 18.91 -5.39
N SER A 478 24.65 18.20 -4.81
CA SER A 478 23.36 18.79 -4.46
C SER A 478 22.71 18.09 -3.26
N LEU A 479 21.87 18.82 -2.53
CA LEU A 479 21.05 18.26 -1.46
C LEU A 479 19.66 18.91 -1.43
N GLY A 480 18.68 18.17 -0.91
CA GLY A 480 17.35 18.71 -0.70
C GLY A 480 16.31 17.61 -0.53
N MET A 481 15.12 17.84 -1.10
CA MET A 481 14.02 16.88 -1.12
C MET A 481 13.98 16.10 -2.44
N THR A 482 13.36 14.92 -2.41
CA THR A 482 13.10 14.09 -3.59
C THR A 482 11.69 13.50 -3.53
N CYS A 483 11.07 13.33 -4.71
CA CYS A 483 10.11 12.23 -4.89
C CYS A 483 10.79 11.11 -5.66
N TYR A 484 10.75 9.91 -5.09
CA TYR A 484 11.52 8.75 -5.54
C TYR A 484 10.58 7.56 -5.76
N TYR A 485 10.82 6.78 -6.81
CA TYR A 485 10.12 5.51 -7.02
C TYR A 485 11.10 4.33 -7.00
N ASP A 486 12.14 4.42 -7.82
CA ASP A 486 13.29 3.55 -7.92
C ASP A 486 14.43 4.31 -8.65
N GLU A 487 15.57 3.65 -8.89
CA GLU A 487 16.68 4.24 -9.63
C GLU A 487 16.36 4.59 -11.11
N ASN A 488 15.20 4.19 -11.62
CA ASN A 488 14.77 4.47 -13.00
C ASN A 488 13.90 5.73 -13.09
N SER A 489 13.35 6.24 -11.98
CA SER A 489 12.59 7.49 -11.99
C SER A 489 12.47 8.17 -10.62
N TYR A 490 12.85 9.45 -10.59
CA TYR A 490 12.76 10.33 -9.43
C TYR A 490 12.83 11.80 -9.87
N LEU A 491 12.51 12.71 -8.95
CA LEU A 491 12.82 14.13 -9.08
C LEU A 491 13.67 14.59 -7.88
N LYS A 492 14.46 15.63 -8.08
CA LYS A 492 15.26 16.31 -7.04
C LYS A 492 14.85 17.78 -6.97
N TYR A 493 14.64 18.30 -5.77
CA TYR A 493 14.41 19.72 -5.53
C TYR A 493 15.19 20.21 -4.31
N GLY A 494 16.06 21.20 -4.48
CA GLY A 494 17.05 21.52 -3.44
C GLY A 494 18.01 22.63 -3.83
N VAL A 495 19.25 22.52 -3.35
CA VAL A 495 20.34 23.45 -3.67
C VAL A 495 21.50 22.68 -4.28
N CYS A 496 22.10 23.25 -5.32
CA CYS A 496 23.40 22.84 -5.87
C CYS A 496 24.34 24.05 -6.00
N ARG A 497 25.61 23.81 -6.34
CA ARG A 497 26.49 24.88 -6.81
C ARG A 497 26.51 24.94 -8.34
N ARG A 498 26.65 26.12 -8.90
CA ARG A 498 26.84 26.33 -10.33
C ARG A 498 27.59 27.64 -10.56
N GLU A 499 28.63 27.61 -11.38
CA GLU A 499 29.45 28.79 -11.72
C GLU A 499 29.96 29.53 -10.46
N GLY A 500 30.26 28.75 -9.41
CA GLY A 500 30.73 29.24 -8.10
C GLY A 500 29.65 29.72 -7.12
N ARG A 501 28.38 29.82 -7.52
CA ARG A 501 27.24 30.28 -6.69
C ARG A 501 26.33 29.14 -6.26
N PHE A 502 25.63 29.30 -5.13
CA PHE A 502 24.51 28.42 -4.78
C PHE A 502 23.25 28.81 -5.56
N VAL A 503 22.55 27.84 -6.12
CA VAL A 503 21.29 28.03 -6.86
C VAL A 503 20.25 27.02 -6.42
N VAL A 504 18.97 27.34 -6.56
CA VAL A 504 17.89 26.36 -6.36
C VAL A 504 17.80 25.46 -7.57
N LEU A 505 17.84 24.15 -7.33
CA LEU A 505 17.84 23.08 -8.32
C LEU A 505 16.46 22.43 -8.40
N MET A 506 15.97 22.17 -9.61
CA MET A 506 14.90 21.20 -9.87
C MET A 506 15.31 20.29 -11.03
N GLN A 507 15.26 18.97 -10.85
CA GLN A 507 15.60 18.00 -11.89
C GLN A 507 14.62 16.82 -11.93
N GLU A 508 14.32 16.32 -13.14
CA GLU A 508 13.50 15.12 -13.38
C GLU A 508 14.33 14.04 -14.08
N TYR A 509 14.63 12.93 -13.41
CA TYR A 509 15.27 11.75 -14.01
C TYR A 509 14.22 10.73 -14.40
N VAL A 510 14.16 10.34 -15.69
CA VAL A 510 13.12 9.41 -16.16
C VAL A 510 13.64 8.45 -17.24
N GLY A 511 13.82 7.19 -16.84
CA GLY A 511 14.32 6.09 -17.66
C GLY A 511 15.84 6.09 -17.73
N ASP A 512 16.38 6.83 -18.69
CA ASP A 512 17.79 6.74 -19.11
C ASP A 512 18.56 8.08 -18.98
N GLY A 513 17.94 9.11 -18.41
CA GLY A 513 18.56 10.41 -18.24
C GLY A 513 17.64 11.47 -17.62
N TYR A 514 18.23 12.62 -17.34
CA TYR A 514 17.51 13.84 -16.97
C TYR A 514 16.73 14.39 -18.17
N ARG A 515 15.44 14.64 -17.98
CA ARG A 515 14.55 15.19 -19.02
C ARG A 515 14.26 16.67 -18.86
N ASN A 516 14.42 17.16 -17.64
CA ASN A 516 14.17 18.54 -17.25
C ASN A 516 15.16 18.90 -16.15
N GLU A 517 15.80 20.06 -16.28
CA GLU A 517 16.77 20.59 -15.33
C GLU A 517 16.61 22.11 -15.29
N GLN A 518 16.22 22.64 -14.13
CA GLN A 518 16.03 24.07 -13.90
C GLN A 518 16.93 24.54 -12.75
N PHE A 519 17.51 25.74 -12.94
CA PHE A 519 18.45 26.35 -12.01
C PHE A 519 18.04 27.80 -11.77
N HIS A 520 17.71 28.15 -10.54
CA HIS A 520 17.17 29.47 -10.19
C HIS A 520 18.14 30.25 -9.29
N ASP A 521 18.73 31.33 -9.85
CA ASP A 521 19.54 32.32 -9.11
C ASP A 521 18.64 33.27 -8.28
N ILE A 522 17.99 32.70 -7.28
CA ILE A 522 17.14 33.41 -6.31
C ILE A 522 17.77 33.51 -4.91
N LEU A 523 18.87 32.78 -4.69
CA LEU A 523 19.71 32.79 -3.48
C LEU A 523 20.71 33.96 -3.56
N LYS A 524 20.17 35.18 -3.51
CA LYS A 524 20.93 36.43 -3.69
C LYS A 524 21.91 36.71 -2.54
N ASP A 525 22.75 37.72 -2.75
CA ASP A 525 23.81 38.23 -1.86
C ASP A 525 23.53 38.01 -0.36
N GLY A 526 24.41 37.22 0.28
CA GLY A 526 24.32 36.88 1.71
C GLY A 526 24.05 35.41 2.01
N ILE A 527 23.74 34.58 1.01
CA ILE A 527 23.68 33.11 1.15
C ILE A 527 25.06 32.49 0.94
N ASP A 528 25.50 31.70 1.90
CA ASP A 528 26.81 31.06 1.97
C ASP A 528 26.77 29.62 2.55
N CYS A 529 27.92 28.98 2.68
CA CYS A 529 28.05 27.72 3.42
C CYS A 529 27.76 27.96 4.90
N GLY A 530 26.79 27.23 5.46
CA GLY A 530 26.24 27.44 6.80
C GLY A 530 24.89 28.16 6.81
N SER A 531 24.47 28.78 5.71
CA SER A 531 23.13 29.36 5.57
C SER A 531 22.03 28.29 5.61
N VAL A 532 20.88 28.62 6.21
CA VAL A 532 19.72 27.73 6.31
C VAL A 532 18.70 28.05 5.23
N ILE A 533 18.27 27.03 4.48
CA ILE A 533 17.25 27.13 3.42
C ILE A 533 16.03 26.29 3.79
N SER A 534 14.85 26.77 3.43
CA SER A 534 13.63 25.96 3.41
C SER A 534 13.15 25.76 1.97
N VAL A 535 12.83 24.52 1.63
CA VAL A 535 12.18 24.15 0.36
C VAL A 535 10.83 23.50 0.66
N LYS A 536 9.85 23.75 -0.21
CA LYS A 536 8.49 23.22 -0.13
C LYS A 536 8.09 22.64 -1.49
N MET A 537 7.38 21.53 -1.45
CA MET A 537 6.63 21.01 -2.58
C MET A 537 5.18 20.77 -2.16
N GLU A 538 4.27 21.23 -3.01
CA GLU A 538 2.82 21.00 -2.93
C GLU A 538 2.42 20.07 -4.07
N ALA A 539 1.76 18.97 -3.73
CA ALA A 539 1.29 17.96 -4.65
C ALA A 539 -0.23 18.03 -4.78
N ASP A 540 -0.72 17.93 -6.02
CA ASP A 540 -2.13 17.70 -6.32
C ASP A 540 -2.26 16.65 -7.44
N GLY A 541 -2.57 15.41 -7.06
CA GLY A 541 -2.57 14.27 -7.98
C GLY A 541 -1.20 14.00 -8.60
N LEU A 542 -1.06 14.29 -9.89
CA LEU A 542 0.19 14.19 -10.67
C LEU A 542 0.97 15.51 -10.75
N LYS A 543 0.36 16.64 -10.34
CA LYS A 543 0.99 17.96 -10.38
C LYS A 543 1.88 18.19 -9.15
N ARG A 544 3.01 18.84 -9.32
CA ARG A 544 3.92 19.27 -8.24
C ARG A 544 4.30 20.74 -8.42
N GLU A 545 4.04 21.56 -7.41
CA GLU A 545 4.47 22.96 -7.37
C GLU A 545 5.59 23.14 -6.33
N PHE A 546 6.64 23.86 -6.70
CA PHE A 546 7.85 23.98 -5.88
C PHE A 546 8.10 25.43 -5.45
N SER A 547 8.53 25.60 -4.20
CA SER A 547 8.88 26.91 -3.63
C SER A 547 10.09 26.84 -2.71
N CYS A 548 10.85 27.93 -2.65
CA CYS A 548 12.01 28.09 -1.78
C CYS A 548 11.86 29.36 -0.92
N ASP A 549 12.34 29.31 0.32
CA ASP A 549 12.54 30.47 1.20
C ASP A 549 13.99 30.47 1.72
N ALA A 550 14.67 31.57 1.45
CA ALA A 550 16.05 31.85 1.85
C ALA A 550 16.12 32.99 2.88
N GLY A 551 15.15 33.06 3.80
CA GLY A 551 15.03 34.10 4.82
C GLY A 551 14.34 35.38 4.34
N ASN A 552 13.65 35.34 3.19
CA ASN A 552 12.96 36.49 2.60
C ASN A 552 11.54 36.17 2.11
N GLY A 553 10.98 35.04 2.56
CA GLY A 553 9.64 34.56 2.24
C GLY A 553 9.62 33.59 1.05
N TRP A 554 8.58 32.78 1.01
CA TRP A 554 8.37 31.77 -0.04
C TRP A 554 8.29 32.39 -1.44
N ARG A 555 9.10 31.86 -2.35
CA ARG A 555 9.07 32.14 -3.78
C ARG A 555 8.83 30.84 -4.55
N LYS A 556 7.79 30.82 -5.38
CA LYS A 556 7.53 29.73 -6.32
C LYS A 556 8.62 29.73 -7.40
N THR A 557 9.22 28.57 -7.66
CA THR A 557 10.30 28.40 -8.65
C THR A 557 9.84 27.58 -9.85
N ASP A 558 9.15 26.46 -9.61
CA ASP A 558 8.84 25.47 -10.65
C ASP A 558 7.42 24.92 -10.50
N VAL A 559 6.91 24.39 -11.61
CA VAL A 559 5.71 23.56 -11.68
C VAL A 559 5.97 22.40 -12.63
N LEU A 560 5.65 21.18 -12.17
CA LEU A 560 5.57 19.99 -13.00
C LEU A 560 4.10 19.60 -13.08
N GLU A 561 3.50 19.65 -14.27
CA GLU A 561 2.07 19.35 -14.45
C GLU A 561 1.77 17.83 -14.47
N ASP A 562 2.76 16.99 -14.78
CA ASP A 562 2.60 15.52 -14.86
C ASP A 562 3.86 14.78 -14.36
N THR A 563 3.79 14.21 -13.15
CA THR A 563 4.80 13.28 -12.61
C THR A 563 4.37 11.81 -12.70
N CYS A 564 3.62 11.40 -13.71
CA CYS A 564 3.12 10.01 -13.84
C CYS A 564 4.24 8.96 -13.91
N TYR A 565 5.46 9.34 -14.26
CA TYR A 565 6.64 8.48 -14.20
C TYR A 565 6.95 7.97 -12.79
N LEU A 566 6.42 8.59 -11.72
CA LEU A 566 6.49 8.09 -10.34
C LEU A 566 5.43 7.00 -10.03
N SER A 567 4.96 6.25 -11.04
CA SER A 567 4.03 5.13 -10.89
C SER A 567 4.56 3.85 -11.54
N SER A 568 3.89 2.73 -11.28
CA SER A 568 4.16 1.45 -11.97
C SER A 568 3.92 1.57 -13.48
N GLU A 569 2.86 2.26 -13.89
CA GLU A 569 2.46 2.42 -15.29
C GLU A 569 3.20 3.56 -16.03
N GLY A 570 3.96 4.38 -15.31
CA GLY A 570 4.61 5.58 -15.85
C GLY A 570 5.80 5.33 -16.77
N ILE A 571 6.56 4.24 -16.57
CA ILE A 571 7.69 3.84 -17.43
C ILE A 571 7.74 2.33 -17.61
N SER A 572 8.19 1.89 -18.79
CA SER A 572 8.40 0.47 -19.13
C SER A 572 9.84 0.00 -18.89
N LYS A 573 10.44 0.35 -17.74
CA LYS A 573 11.81 0.00 -17.35
C LYS A 573 11.84 -0.63 -15.94
N GLY A 574 12.72 -1.60 -15.73
CA GLY A 574 12.87 -2.30 -14.44
C GLY A 574 11.70 -3.24 -14.08
N LYS A 575 11.61 -3.62 -12.81
CA LYS A 575 10.42 -4.26 -12.22
C LYS A 575 9.77 -3.27 -11.27
N ARG A 576 8.53 -2.88 -11.55
CA ARG A 576 7.85 -1.81 -10.79
C ARG A 576 6.66 -2.40 -10.04
N PHE A 577 6.81 -2.49 -8.72
CA PHE A 577 5.84 -3.08 -7.79
C PHE A 577 5.64 -2.28 -6.48
N THR A 578 6.37 -1.17 -6.36
CA THR A 578 6.44 -0.23 -5.24
C THR A 578 5.35 0.85 -5.38
N GLY A 579 5.66 2.10 -5.02
CA GLY A 579 4.83 3.30 -5.14
C GLY A 579 5.72 4.53 -5.00
N ALA A 580 5.19 5.73 -5.26
CA ALA A 580 5.91 6.97 -5.03
C ALA A 580 6.25 7.14 -3.53
N MET A 581 7.44 7.68 -3.29
CA MET A 581 7.97 8.03 -1.99
C MET A 581 8.32 9.51 -1.98
N ALA A 582 8.32 10.15 -0.81
CA ALA A 582 8.79 11.51 -0.61
C ALA A 582 9.82 11.55 0.53
N GLY A 583 10.85 12.37 0.41
CA GLY A 583 11.89 12.46 1.43
C GLY A 583 13.03 13.36 1.02
N ILE A 584 14.25 12.98 1.42
CA ILE A 584 15.47 13.76 1.23
C ILE A 584 16.58 12.98 0.52
N TYR A 585 17.56 13.71 0.00
CA TYR A 585 18.76 13.14 -0.59
C TYR A 585 20.00 14.03 -0.38
N VAL A 586 21.18 13.42 -0.50
CA VAL A 586 22.47 14.12 -0.62
C VAL A 586 23.32 13.46 -1.71
N GLN A 587 23.62 14.20 -2.77
CA GLN A 587 24.51 13.80 -3.87
C GLN A 587 25.85 14.52 -3.72
N GLY A 588 26.96 13.78 -3.82
CA GLY A 588 28.31 14.30 -3.58
C GLY A 588 29.00 13.68 -2.37
N GLU A 589 30.32 13.85 -2.23
CA GLU A 589 31.08 13.43 -1.04
C GLU A 589 30.96 14.45 0.12
N VAL A 590 29.75 15.00 0.26
CA VAL A 590 29.39 16.07 1.19
C VAL A 590 28.47 15.56 2.30
N ARG A 591 28.39 16.29 3.43
CA ARG A 591 27.44 16.00 4.52
C ARG A 591 26.31 17.01 4.52
N GLY A 592 25.07 16.54 4.36
CA GLY A 592 23.88 17.36 4.55
C GLY A 592 23.44 17.36 6.02
N GLU A 593 23.05 18.52 6.55
CA GLU A 593 22.39 18.65 7.85
C GLU A 593 20.96 19.14 7.67
N PHE A 594 19.99 18.30 8.03
CA PHE A 594 18.57 18.55 7.88
C PHE A 594 17.93 18.81 9.23
N LEU A 595 17.25 19.96 9.35
CA LEU A 595 16.70 20.50 10.60
C LEU A 595 15.22 20.15 10.79
N LYS A 596 14.49 19.96 9.68
CA LYS A 596 13.05 19.69 9.68
C LYS A 596 12.61 19.03 8.38
N PHE A 597 11.74 18.03 8.48
CA PHE A 597 10.91 17.53 7.40
C PHE A 597 9.48 17.38 7.94
N VAL A 598 8.50 18.04 7.32
CA VAL A 598 7.07 17.93 7.67
C VAL A 598 6.27 17.60 6.43
#